data_AF-A0A8R1DFW9-F1
#
_entry.id   AF-A0A8R1DFW9-F1
#
_cell.length_a   1.000
_cell.length_b   1.000
_cell.length_c   1.000
_cell.angle_alpha   90.00
_cell.angle_beta   90.00
_cell.angle_gamma   90.00
#
_symmetry.space_group_name_H-M   'P 1'
#
loop_
_entity.id
_entity.type
_entity.pdbx_description
1 polymer ?
#
loop_
_entity_poly.entity_id
_entity_poly.type
_entity_poly.pdbx_seq_one_letter_code
_entity_poly.pdbx_strand_id
1 'polypeptide(L)'
;MKHIHIQFLLGKCDLSAAPPSWLSTNGTGIIDWATAGRPVNGTNFCIQGDRKQKVVQVAYHIKLDNNELEPVNSQHAKSSNQNGCVNNDTRIVYCFPLCFNETLQYMVIESALKSKEPAEVALDIQQTTQLDWAITVLQVDYNDPKTHLNASVFLEPDSWCSVYVGIKPTLGFDYLYEIQLGRIIDS
;
A
#
# COMPACT_ATOMS: atom_id res chain seq x y z
N MET A 1 19.63 -11.07 28.75
CA MET A 1 18.53 -10.24 28.20
C MET A 1 17.65 -11.14 27.36
N LYS A 2 16.37 -11.28 27.72
CA LYS A 2 15.42 -12.14 27.00
C LYS A 2 14.97 -11.42 25.72
N HIS A 3 15.17 -12.05 24.57
CA HIS A 3 14.55 -11.61 23.32
C HIS A 3 13.04 -11.82 23.43
N ILE A 4 12.32 -10.74 23.63
CA ILE A 4 10.86 -10.74 23.56
C ILE A 4 10.50 -10.71 22.08
N HIS A 5 10.20 -11.88 21.51
CA HIS A 5 9.44 -11.96 20.26
C HIS A 5 8.00 -11.52 20.58
N ILE A 6 7.70 -10.23 20.39
CA ILE A 6 6.31 -9.77 20.36
C ILE A 6 5.74 -10.22 19.02
N GLN A 7 5.21 -11.44 19.00
CA GLN A 7 4.33 -11.90 17.94
C GLN A 7 3.01 -11.16 18.17
N PHE A 8 2.85 -9.98 17.58
CA PHE A 8 1.54 -9.33 17.53
C PHE A 8 0.61 -10.30 16.80
N LEU A 9 -0.33 -10.89 17.52
CA LEU A 9 -1.53 -11.50 16.94
C LEU A 9 -2.36 -10.35 16.35
N LEU A 10 -1.95 -9.87 15.17
CA LEU A 10 -2.78 -9.06 14.30
C LEU A 10 -4.00 -9.92 13.95
N GLY A 11 -5.20 -9.38 14.15
CA GLY A 11 -6.44 -10.07 13.81
C GLY A 11 -6.37 -10.59 12.37
N LYS A 12 -6.90 -11.81 12.14
CA LYS A 12 -6.94 -12.37 10.79
C LYS A 12 -7.77 -11.45 9.90
N CYS A 13 -7.30 -11.22 8.67
CA CYS A 13 -8.15 -10.70 7.62
C CYS A 13 -9.18 -11.77 7.23
N ASP A 14 -10.26 -11.87 7.99
CA ASP A 14 -11.37 -12.78 7.69
C ASP A 14 -12.24 -12.18 6.59
N LEU A 15 -12.06 -12.69 5.38
CA LEU A 15 -12.80 -12.28 4.19
C LEU A 15 -13.98 -13.21 3.88
N SER A 16 -14.32 -14.14 4.78
CA SER A 16 -15.34 -15.17 4.52
C SER A 16 -16.75 -14.62 4.33
N ALA A 17 -17.02 -13.42 4.86
CA ALA A 17 -18.27 -12.69 4.72
C ALA A 17 -18.03 -11.19 4.41
N ALA A 18 -17.06 -10.90 3.54
CA ALA A 18 -16.68 -9.54 3.19
C ALA A 18 -17.82 -8.81 2.44
N PRO A 19 -18.29 -7.63 2.89
CA PRO A 19 -19.22 -6.81 2.11
C PRO A 19 -18.59 -6.29 0.80
N PRO A 20 -19.42 -5.84 -0.17
CA PRO A 20 -18.94 -5.42 -1.51
C PRO A 20 -17.86 -4.33 -1.50
N SER A 21 -17.84 -3.47 -0.47
CA SER A 21 -16.87 -2.41 -0.28
C SER A 21 -15.50 -2.88 0.27
N TRP A 22 -15.29 -4.19 0.43
CA TRP A 22 -13.99 -4.71 0.84
C TRP A 22 -13.00 -4.76 -0.31
N LEU A 23 -11.84 -4.16 -0.07
CA LEU A 23 -10.65 -4.34 -0.88
C LEU A 23 -9.66 -5.26 -0.18
N SER A 24 -8.98 -6.11 -0.93
CA SER A 24 -7.88 -6.92 -0.46
C SER A 24 -6.68 -6.82 -1.39
N THR A 25 -5.49 -6.93 -0.82
CA THR A 25 -4.24 -7.09 -1.55
C THR A 25 -3.51 -8.30 -1.02
N ASN A 26 -3.22 -9.25 -1.89
CA ASN A 26 -2.36 -10.38 -1.60
C ASN A 26 -1.02 -10.17 -2.31
N GLY A 27 0.06 -10.11 -1.53
CA GLY A 27 1.41 -9.90 -2.02
C GLY A 27 2.31 -11.08 -1.73
N THR A 28 3.12 -11.44 -2.73
CA THR A 28 4.29 -12.31 -2.59
C THR A 28 5.53 -11.52 -2.96
N GLY A 29 6.67 -11.82 -2.32
CA GLY A 29 7.90 -11.04 -2.48
C GLY A 29 7.89 -9.76 -1.64
N ILE A 30 7.11 -9.70 -0.55
CA ILE A 30 7.06 -8.53 0.34
C ILE A 30 8.07 -8.70 1.47
N ILE A 31 9.10 -7.87 1.48
CA ILE A 31 10.23 -7.98 2.40
C ILE A 31 10.03 -7.22 3.70
N ASP A 32 9.24 -6.14 3.66
CA ASP A 32 8.83 -5.40 4.84
C ASP A 32 7.54 -4.63 4.58
N TRP A 33 6.89 -4.14 5.63
CA TRP A 33 5.70 -3.31 5.54
C TRP A 33 5.48 -2.47 6.79
N ALA A 34 4.75 -1.37 6.62
CA ALA A 34 4.28 -0.54 7.71
C ALA A 34 2.89 0.03 7.42
N THR A 35 2.21 0.48 8.48
CA THR A 35 0.91 1.14 8.39
C THR A 35 0.89 2.43 9.22
N ALA A 36 0.00 3.35 8.85
CA ALA A 36 -0.23 4.62 9.53
C ALA A 36 -1.70 5.07 9.37
N GLY A 37 -2.09 6.15 10.05
CA GLY A 37 -3.46 6.65 10.03
C GLY A 37 -4.40 5.83 10.91
N ARG A 38 -5.24 5.00 10.29
CA ARG A 38 -6.19 4.13 11.00
C ARG A 38 -5.51 2.90 11.63
N PRO A 39 -5.91 2.47 12.84
CA PRO A 39 -5.30 1.32 13.50
C PRO A 39 -5.75 -0.01 12.87
N VAL A 40 -4.82 -0.97 12.82
CA VAL A 40 -5.00 -2.31 12.23
C VAL A 40 -5.68 -3.34 13.15
N ASN A 41 -6.13 -2.90 14.34
CA ASN A 41 -6.78 -3.75 15.33
C ASN A 41 -8.32 -3.68 15.29
N GLY A 42 -8.88 -2.91 14.35
CA GLY A 42 -10.32 -2.83 14.11
C GLY A 42 -10.83 -3.95 13.19
N THR A 43 -12.13 -3.93 12.91
CA THR A 43 -12.78 -4.90 11.99
C THR A 43 -12.75 -4.44 10.53
N ASN A 44 -12.45 -3.17 10.28
CA ASN A 44 -12.58 -2.53 8.97
C ASN A 44 -11.23 -2.32 8.25
N PHE A 45 -10.11 -2.66 8.90
CA PHE A 45 -8.77 -2.59 8.31
C PHE A 45 -7.86 -3.59 9.00
N CYS A 46 -7.19 -4.44 8.21
CA CYS A 46 -6.29 -5.46 8.73
C CYS A 46 -5.07 -5.64 7.82
N ILE A 47 -4.00 -6.11 8.44
CA ILE A 47 -2.80 -6.58 7.75
C ILE A 47 -2.29 -7.83 8.43
N GLN A 48 -1.98 -8.86 7.64
CA GLN A 48 -1.42 -10.11 8.09
C GLN A 48 -0.28 -10.50 7.15
N GLY A 49 0.86 -10.91 7.68
CA GLY A 49 1.97 -11.31 6.82
C GLY A 49 3.02 -12.13 7.55
N ASP A 50 3.91 -12.74 6.76
CA ASP A 50 5.09 -13.46 7.22
C ASP A 50 6.30 -12.98 6.43
N ARG A 51 7.19 -12.22 7.10
CA ARG A 51 8.42 -11.68 6.50
C ARG A 51 9.38 -12.78 6.05
N LYS A 52 9.37 -13.96 6.68
CA LYS A 52 10.23 -15.08 6.28
C LYS A 52 9.75 -15.72 4.99
N GLN A 53 8.43 -15.85 4.83
CA GLN A 53 7.81 -16.35 3.61
C GLN A 53 7.63 -15.26 2.54
N LYS A 54 7.92 -13.99 2.89
CA LYS A 54 7.73 -12.80 2.06
C LYS A 54 6.30 -12.66 1.52
N VAL A 55 5.30 -12.97 2.35
CA VAL A 55 3.89 -12.87 1.98
C VAL A 55 3.16 -11.89 2.88
N VAL A 56 2.21 -11.16 2.31
CA VAL A 56 1.32 -10.26 3.05
C VAL A 56 -0.08 -10.31 2.46
N GLN A 57 -1.07 -10.15 3.32
CA GLN A 57 -2.45 -9.87 2.99
C GLN A 57 -2.85 -8.60 3.72
N VAL A 58 -3.40 -7.64 2.98
CA VAL A 58 -3.98 -6.41 3.52
C VAL A 58 -5.43 -6.37 3.09
N ALA A 59 -6.32 -5.90 3.96
CA ALA A 59 -7.69 -5.68 3.56
C ALA A 59 -8.34 -4.48 4.26
N TYR A 60 -9.26 -3.84 3.53
CA TYR A 60 -9.85 -2.55 3.86
C TYR A 60 -11.35 -2.62 3.61
N HIS A 61 -12.15 -2.15 4.55
CA HIS A 61 -13.57 -1.88 4.36
C HIS A 61 -13.72 -0.41 4.00
N ILE A 62 -13.82 -0.13 2.70
CA ILE A 62 -13.79 1.24 2.17
C ILE A 62 -15.16 1.91 2.34
N LYS A 63 -15.14 3.18 2.74
CA LYS A 63 -16.29 4.06 2.68
C LYS A 63 -16.45 4.56 1.25
N LEU A 64 -17.43 4.01 0.54
CA LEU A 64 -17.80 4.45 -0.81
C LEU A 64 -18.86 5.54 -0.73
N ASP A 65 -18.75 6.54 -1.58
CA ASP A 65 -19.82 7.54 -1.75
C ASP A 65 -20.88 7.00 -2.73
N ASN A 66 -20.51 6.08 -3.63
CA ASN A 66 -21.43 5.32 -4.48
C ASN A 66 -21.34 3.80 -4.22
N ASN A 67 -22.40 3.23 -3.63
CA ASN A 67 -22.49 1.81 -3.30
C ASN A 67 -22.71 0.88 -4.50
N GLU A 68 -22.90 1.41 -5.72
CA GLU A 68 -23.00 0.61 -6.95
C GLU A 68 -21.65 0.33 -7.61
N LEU A 69 -20.56 0.87 -7.06
CA LEU A 69 -19.22 0.60 -7.56
C LEU A 69 -18.78 -0.81 -7.18
N GLU A 70 -18.22 -1.51 -8.16
CA GLU A 70 -17.60 -2.82 -7.99
C GLU A 70 -16.07 -2.67 -8.03
N PRO A 71 -15.34 -3.38 -7.16
CA PRO A 71 -13.89 -3.30 -7.16
C PRO A 71 -13.33 -4.02 -8.40
N VAL A 72 -12.25 -3.47 -8.95
CA VAL A 72 -11.54 -4.04 -10.09
C VAL A 72 -10.28 -4.74 -9.60
N ASN A 73 -9.99 -5.92 -10.12
CA ASN A 73 -8.72 -6.60 -9.85
C ASN A 73 -7.59 -5.94 -10.67
N SER A 74 -6.55 -5.53 -9.96
CA SER A 74 -5.29 -5.04 -10.50
C SER A 74 -4.16 -5.99 -10.12
N GLN A 75 -3.41 -6.43 -11.13
CA GLN A 75 -2.19 -7.19 -10.92
C GLN A 75 -1.00 -6.28 -11.14
N HIS A 76 -0.20 -6.07 -10.09
CA HIS A 76 1.06 -5.36 -10.23
C HIS A 76 2.19 -6.39 -10.31
N ALA A 77 2.84 -6.39 -11.47
CA ALA A 77 4.06 -7.12 -11.73
C ALA A 77 5.10 -6.14 -12.29
N LYS A 78 6.37 -6.48 -12.17
CA LYS A 78 7.45 -5.68 -12.76
C LYS A 78 7.19 -5.53 -14.27
N SER A 79 6.95 -4.30 -14.71
CA SER A 79 6.83 -3.93 -16.12
C SER A 79 7.96 -2.99 -16.52
N SER A 80 8.16 -2.79 -17.83
CA SER A 80 9.23 -1.96 -18.38
C SER A 80 9.18 -0.51 -17.88
N ASN A 81 10.31 0.22 -17.97
CA ASN A 81 10.46 1.61 -17.53
C ASN A 81 9.34 2.50 -18.13
N GLN A 82 8.28 2.71 -17.35
CA GLN A 82 7.19 3.61 -17.64
C GLN A 82 6.88 4.36 -16.35
N ASN A 83 6.95 5.69 -16.42
CA ASN A 83 6.49 6.56 -15.36
C ASN A 83 5.08 7.05 -15.74
N GLY A 84 4.05 6.37 -15.24
CA GLY A 84 2.66 6.80 -15.40
C GLY A 84 2.20 7.80 -14.33
N CYS A 85 3.09 8.24 -13.45
CA CYS A 85 2.75 9.13 -12.35
C CYS A 85 2.96 10.61 -12.71
N VAL A 86 2.27 11.48 -11.96
CA VAL A 86 2.33 12.94 -12.16
C VAL A 86 3.69 13.56 -11.77
N ASN A 87 4.51 12.83 -11.02
CA ASN A 87 5.82 13.28 -10.58
C ASN A 87 6.90 12.85 -11.60
N ASN A 88 7.71 13.83 -12.05
CA ASN A 88 8.75 13.63 -13.06
C ASN A 88 10.18 13.57 -12.47
N ASP A 89 10.33 13.32 -11.16
CA ASP A 89 11.63 13.11 -10.55
C ASP A 89 12.38 11.96 -11.25
N THR A 90 13.62 12.20 -11.65
CA THR A 90 14.42 11.28 -12.46
C THR A 90 14.84 10.02 -11.71
N ARG A 91 14.68 9.99 -10.39
CA ARG A 91 14.88 8.80 -9.54
C ARG A 91 13.73 7.81 -9.68
N ILE A 92 12.56 8.23 -10.16
CA ILE A 92 11.43 7.35 -10.42
C ILE A 92 11.71 6.60 -11.73
N VAL A 93 12.05 5.32 -11.62
CA VAL A 93 12.38 4.48 -12.79
C VAL A 93 11.18 3.70 -13.29
N TYR A 94 10.13 3.61 -12.47
CA TYR A 94 8.91 2.90 -12.76
C TYR A 94 7.78 3.42 -11.85
N CYS A 95 6.61 3.72 -12.41
CA CYS A 95 5.47 4.17 -11.62
C CYS A 95 4.15 3.79 -12.28
N PHE A 96 3.28 3.12 -11.53
CA PHE A 96 1.94 2.75 -11.94
C PHE A 96 0.93 3.19 -10.88
N PRO A 97 0.17 4.27 -11.16
CA PRO A 97 -0.80 4.79 -10.20
C PRO A 97 -2.23 4.32 -10.48
N LEU A 98 -2.92 3.97 -9.42
CA LEU A 98 -4.37 3.84 -9.34
C LEU A 98 -4.87 4.84 -8.29
N CYS A 99 -4.64 6.12 -8.61
CA CYS A 99 -4.91 7.26 -7.74
C CYS A 99 -5.29 8.45 -8.62
N PHE A 100 -6.59 8.76 -8.68
CA PHE A 100 -7.11 9.81 -9.56
C PHE A 100 -6.94 11.22 -9.01
N ASN A 101 -6.76 11.36 -7.70
CA ASN A 101 -6.40 12.64 -7.11
C ASN A 101 -4.90 12.88 -7.30
N GLU A 102 -4.54 13.63 -8.34
CA GLU A 102 -3.14 13.94 -8.69
C GLU A 102 -2.37 14.65 -7.56
N THR A 103 -3.05 15.47 -6.76
CA THR A 103 -2.42 16.14 -5.61
C THR A 103 -2.05 15.13 -4.52
N LEU A 104 -2.97 14.22 -4.20
CA LEU A 104 -2.69 13.13 -3.26
C LEU A 104 -1.60 12.20 -3.78
N GLN A 105 -1.67 11.82 -5.06
CA GLN A 105 -0.65 11.02 -5.72
C GLN A 105 0.74 11.66 -5.63
N TYR A 106 0.84 12.96 -5.91
CA TYR A 106 2.09 13.70 -5.81
C TYR A 106 2.66 13.66 -4.38
N MET A 107 1.83 13.92 -3.37
CA MET A 107 2.24 13.85 -1.95
C MET A 107 2.76 12.45 -1.57
N VAL A 108 2.05 11.40 -1.98
CA VAL A 108 2.45 10.00 -1.73
C VAL A 108 3.81 9.68 -2.35
N ILE A 109 4.06 10.13 -3.58
CA ILE A 109 5.33 9.89 -4.28
C ILE A 109 6.48 10.68 -3.63
N GLU A 110 6.24 11.93 -3.23
CA GLU A 110 7.23 12.73 -2.51
C GLU A 110 7.65 12.06 -1.19
N SER A 111 6.71 11.47 -0.45
CA SER A 111 7.02 10.68 0.74
C SER A 111 7.89 9.46 0.41
N ALA A 112 7.58 8.73 -0.67
CA ALA A 112 8.35 7.56 -1.11
C ALA A 112 9.80 7.92 -1.53
N LEU A 113 10.01 9.12 -2.09
CA LEU A 113 11.32 9.62 -2.51
C LEU A 113 12.24 10.01 -1.34
N LYS A 114 11.69 10.20 -0.13
CA LYS A 114 12.46 10.60 1.06
C LYS A 114 13.12 9.42 1.78
N SER A 115 12.51 8.24 1.75
CA SER A 115 13.00 7.10 2.54
C SER A 115 12.76 5.73 1.89
N LYS A 116 13.71 4.82 2.14
CA LYS A 116 13.62 3.39 1.81
C LYS A 116 13.01 2.54 2.93
N GLU A 117 12.64 3.16 4.06
CA GLU A 117 12.05 2.49 5.22
C GLU A 117 10.51 2.67 5.19
N PRO A 118 9.71 1.59 5.09
CA PRO A 118 8.25 1.68 4.97
C PRO A 118 7.58 2.49 6.09
N ALA A 119 8.10 2.37 7.32
CA ALA A 119 7.55 3.06 8.48
C ALA A 119 7.70 4.59 8.39
N GLU A 120 8.84 5.06 7.89
CA GLU A 120 9.07 6.49 7.70
C GLU A 120 8.18 7.04 6.57
N VAL A 121 8.03 6.29 5.48
CA VAL A 121 7.15 6.66 4.37
C VAL A 121 5.69 6.73 4.83
N ALA A 122 5.19 5.71 5.53
CA ALA A 122 3.81 5.69 6.01
C ALA A 122 3.51 6.86 6.96
N LEU A 123 4.44 7.17 7.86
CA LEU A 123 4.33 8.28 8.80
C LEU A 123 4.37 9.65 8.09
N ASP A 124 5.29 9.84 7.13
CA ASP A 124 5.39 11.08 6.36
C ASP A 124 4.11 11.32 5.53
N ILE A 125 3.53 10.26 4.91
CA ILE A 125 2.24 10.36 4.20
C ILE A 125 1.14 10.80 5.16
N GLN A 126 1.04 10.18 6.34
CA GLN A 126 0.02 10.56 7.33
C GLN A 126 0.16 12.03 7.73
N GLN A 127 1.38 12.49 7.99
CA GLN A 127 1.66 13.86 8.43
C GLN A 127 1.41 14.90 7.34
N THR A 128 1.79 14.60 6.09
CA THR A 128 1.70 15.54 4.96
C THR A 128 0.29 15.65 4.40
N THR A 129 -0.42 14.53 4.27
CA THR A 129 -1.79 14.50 3.71
C THR A 129 -2.84 14.93 4.74
N GLN A 130 -2.57 14.73 6.04
CA GLN A 130 -3.52 14.96 7.14
C GLN A 130 -4.85 14.21 6.98
N LEU A 131 -4.87 13.15 6.17
CA LEU A 131 -6.05 12.32 5.96
C LEU A 131 -6.24 11.32 7.11
N ASP A 132 -7.47 11.13 7.55
CA ASP A 132 -7.85 10.05 8.48
C ASP A 132 -8.12 8.73 7.72
N TRP A 133 -7.19 8.36 6.83
CA TRP A 133 -7.27 7.18 5.99
C TRP A 133 -6.36 6.07 6.54
N ALA A 134 -6.67 4.81 6.22
CA ALA A 134 -5.71 3.73 6.41
C ALA A 134 -4.60 3.86 5.38
N ILE A 135 -3.36 3.88 5.84
CA ILE A 135 -2.17 3.94 4.99
C ILE A 135 -1.41 2.63 5.16
N THR A 136 -1.05 2.00 4.05
CA THR A 136 -0.15 0.83 4.03
C THR A 136 0.97 1.06 3.03
N VAL A 137 2.19 0.79 3.45
CA VAL A 137 3.39 0.78 2.59
C VAL A 137 3.97 -0.61 2.61
N LEU A 138 3.97 -1.28 1.46
CA LEU A 138 4.55 -2.61 1.27
C LEU A 138 5.88 -2.48 0.52
N GLN A 139 6.98 -2.89 1.14
CA GLN A 139 8.27 -2.96 0.47
C GLN A 139 8.38 -4.26 -0.32
N VAL A 140 8.56 -4.10 -1.63
CA VAL A 140 8.50 -5.16 -2.60
C VAL A 140 9.92 -5.55 -3.02
N ASP A 141 10.19 -6.85 -3.06
CA ASP A 141 11.46 -7.38 -3.52
C ASP A 141 11.60 -7.19 -5.03
N TYR A 142 12.38 -6.18 -5.41
CA TYR A 142 12.66 -5.81 -6.79
C TYR A 142 13.35 -6.93 -7.60
N ASN A 143 14.04 -7.85 -6.91
CA ASN A 143 14.91 -8.85 -7.53
C ASN A 143 14.28 -10.25 -7.57
N ASP A 144 13.16 -10.48 -6.88
CA ASP A 144 12.49 -11.77 -6.89
C ASP A 144 11.50 -11.86 -8.07
N PRO A 145 11.72 -12.74 -9.07
CA PRO A 145 10.80 -12.90 -10.18
C PRO A 145 9.44 -13.50 -9.78
N LYS A 146 9.32 -14.02 -8.55
CA LYS A 146 8.05 -14.51 -7.99
C LYS A 146 7.24 -13.39 -7.34
N THR A 147 7.78 -12.18 -7.24
CA THR A 147 7.07 -11.02 -6.74
C THR A 147 5.80 -10.78 -7.56
N HIS A 148 4.66 -10.73 -6.88
CA HIS A 148 3.39 -10.38 -7.49
C HIS A 148 2.47 -9.78 -6.43
N LEU A 149 1.70 -8.78 -6.84
CA LEU A 149 0.62 -8.20 -6.06
C LEU A 149 -0.68 -8.43 -6.81
N ASN A 150 -1.66 -9.02 -6.13
CA ASN A 150 -3.04 -9.08 -6.62
C ASN A 150 -3.89 -8.22 -5.68
N ALA A 151 -4.23 -7.03 -6.14
CA ALA A 151 -4.99 -6.04 -5.40
C ALA A 151 -6.36 -5.86 -6.04
N SER A 152 -7.42 -5.85 -5.25
CA SER A 152 -8.70 -5.26 -5.69
C SER A 152 -8.67 -3.77 -5.36
N VAL A 153 -9.15 -2.92 -6.26
CA VAL A 153 -9.16 -1.47 -6.10
C VAL A 153 -10.52 -0.87 -6.43
N PHE A 154 -10.86 0.25 -5.81
CA PHE A 154 -11.90 1.14 -6.32
C PHE A 154 -11.26 2.27 -7.10
N LEU A 155 -11.87 2.62 -8.24
CA LEU A 155 -11.45 3.76 -9.06
C LEU A 155 -12.26 5.00 -8.66
N GLU A 156 -12.18 5.37 -7.38
CA GLU A 156 -12.92 6.50 -6.79
C GLU A 156 -11.94 7.45 -6.07
N PRO A 157 -11.81 8.71 -6.52
CA PRO A 157 -10.77 9.63 -6.05
C PRO A 157 -10.85 9.95 -4.55
N ASP A 158 -12.05 9.90 -3.98
CA ASP A 158 -12.32 10.32 -2.59
C ASP A 158 -12.35 9.16 -1.59
N SER A 159 -12.01 7.95 -2.06
CA SER A 159 -12.11 6.71 -1.27
C SER A 159 -10.87 5.83 -1.35
N TRP A 160 -10.13 5.88 -2.47
CA TRP A 160 -8.98 5.02 -2.69
C TRP A 160 -7.87 5.67 -3.51
N CYS A 161 -6.62 5.39 -3.14
CA CYS A 161 -5.44 5.76 -3.88
C CYS A 161 -4.37 4.68 -3.71
N SER A 162 -3.86 4.12 -4.81
CA SER A 162 -2.71 3.22 -4.81
C SER A 162 -1.63 3.73 -5.76
N VAL A 163 -0.37 3.59 -5.34
CA VAL A 163 0.80 3.93 -6.14
C VAL A 163 1.83 2.81 -6.03
N TYR A 164 2.10 2.15 -7.15
CA TYR A 164 3.18 1.17 -7.28
C TYR A 164 4.41 1.88 -7.89
N VAL A 165 5.46 2.10 -7.10
CA VAL A 165 6.56 3.00 -7.47
C VAL A 165 7.94 2.41 -7.18
N GLY A 166 8.78 2.39 -8.22
CA GLY A 166 10.19 1.98 -8.17
C GLY A 166 11.11 3.19 -8.18
N ILE A 167 12.01 3.24 -7.21
CA ILE A 167 12.90 4.38 -6.97
C ILE A 167 14.36 3.92 -7.02
N LYS A 168 15.15 4.66 -7.78
CA LYS A 168 16.60 4.57 -7.86
C LYS A 168 17.22 5.75 -7.10
N PRO A 169 17.58 5.57 -5.81
CA PRO A 169 18.11 6.66 -5.01
C PRO A 169 19.50 7.08 -5.49
N THR A 170 19.92 8.30 -5.12
CA THR A 170 21.27 8.79 -5.43
C THR A 170 22.37 7.96 -4.76
N LEU A 171 22.08 7.42 -3.57
CA LEU A 171 22.97 6.55 -2.81
C LEU A 171 22.18 5.34 -2.30
N GLY A 172 22.77 4.15 -2.38
CA GLY A 172 22.18 2.91 -1.90
C GLY A 172 21.65 2.02 -3.02
N PHE A 173 20.68 1.18 -2.68
CA PHE A 173 20.07 0.21 -3.60
C PHE A 173 18.68 0.68 -4.02
N ASP A 174 18.30 0.33 -5.24
CA ASP A 174 16.96 0.53 -5.78
C ASP A 174 15.92 -0.16 -4.89
N TYR A 175 14.75 0.46 -4.75
CA TYR A 175 13.65 -0.08 -3.96
C TYR A 175 12.31 0.12 -4.64
N LEU A 176 11.33 -0.68 -4.26
CA LEU A 176 10.01 -0.74 -4.88
C LEU A 176 8.95 -0.78 -3.77
N TYR A 177 7.92 0.03 -3.93
CA TYR A 177 6.78 0.06 -3.02
C TYR A 177 5.47 -0.16 -3.75
N GLU A 178 4.55 -0.83 -3.05
CA GLU A 178 3.12 -0.63 -3.22
C GLU A 178 2.63 0.20 -2.05
N ILE A 179 2.07 1.38 -2.33
CA ILE A 179 1.54 2.29 -1.33
C ILE A 179 0.04 2.40 -1.54
N GLN A 180 -0.73 2.18 -0.47
CA GLN A 180 -2.19 2.13 -0.53
C GLN A 180 -2.79 3.02 0.56
N LEU A 181 -3.72 3.86 0.15
CA LEU A 181 -4.48 4.78 0.98
C LEU A 181 -5.96 4.47 0.78
N GLY A 182 -6.64 4.08 1.86
CA GLY A 182 -8.06 3.77 1.84
C GLY A 182 -8.85 4.54 2.88
N ARG A 183 -9.93 5.19 2.46
CA ARG A 183 -10.88 5.82 3.38
C ARG A 183 -11.73 4.74 4.04
N ILE A 184 -11.44 4.40 5.29
CA ILE A 184 -12.14 3.33 6.00
C ILE A 184 -13.50 3.81 6.50
N ILE A 185 -14.52 2.94 6.47
CA ILE A 185 -15.81 3.21 7.11
C ILE A 185 -15.66 3.32 8.63
N ASP A 186 -16.29 4.33 9.22
CA ASP A 186 -16.32 4.50 10.67
C ASP A 186 -17.05 3.31 11.33
N SER A 187 -16.61 2.95 12.54
CA SER A 187 -17.21 1.86 13.34
C SER A 187 -18.48 2.30 14.04
#